data_AF-A0A6I8MFS5-F1
#
_entry.id   AF-A0A6I8MFS5-F1
#
_cell.length_a   1.000
_cell.length_b   1.000
_cell.length_c   1.000
_cell.angle_alpha   90.00
_cell.angle_beta   90.00
_cell.angle_gamma   90.00
#
_symmetry.space_group_name_H-M   'P 1'
#
loop_
_entity.id
_entity.type
_entity.pdbx_description
1 polymer ?
#
loop_
_entity_poly.entity_id
_entity_poly.type
_entity_poly.pdbx_seq_one_letter_code
_entity_poly.pdbx_strand_id
1 'polypeptide(L)'
;MGTDLDQFDPELIDGVRVLWISEGKTARDETAFRHALKVAHRLRTAGERMTDAAIIDAYEHAYKTAHRVGADGRVDEMPPMRDRQTMARRVRGYVTQAKTDAYGCSALGHATSSERKALSTMGRRGGQQAAKRWETDPNGDYAQTERKKLEQASKKRSRAAKGARLTIAGWFIQAESETGEWPTIQSGMNEFGVSRQTVNRALKAADVSLPRGRKRQLK
;
A
#
# COMPACT_ATOMS: atom_id res chain seq x y z
N MET A 1 -41.75 -12.84 -1.90
CA MET A 1 -42.66 -11.70 -1.71
C MET A 1 -42.02 -10.72 -0.74
N GLY A 2 -41.46 -9.62 -1.23
CA GLY A 2 -40.77 -8.62 -0.40
C GLY A 2 -40.71 -7.23 -1.03
N THR A 3 -41.59 -6.97 -2.00
CA THR A 3 -41.60 -5.75 -2.82
C THR A 3 -42.52 -4.65 -2.28
N ASP A 4 -43.50 -5.01 -1.43
CA ASP A 4 -44.53 -4.08 -0.93
C ASP A 4 -44.18 -3.36 0.39
N LEU A 5 -43.24 -3.89 1.19
CA LEU A 5 -42.99 -3.35 2.52
C LEU A 5 -41.99 -2.18 2.55
N ASP A 6 -41.23 -1.98 1.48
CA ASP A 6 -40.35 -0.81 1.33
C ASP A 6 -41.12 0.48 1.00
N GLN A 7 -42.38 0.36 0.55
CA GLN A 7 -43.24 1.50 0.24
C GLN A 7 -43.87 2.12 1.51
N PHE A 8 -43.82 1.39 2.63
CA PHE A 8 -44.39 1.78 3.92
C PHE A 8 -43.33 1.95 5.02
N ASP A 9 -42.06 2.09 4.65
CA ASP A 9 -40.99 2.40 5.62
C ASP A 9 -40.98 3.93 5.87
N PRO A 10 -41.42 4.42 7.05
CA PRO A 10 -41.56 5.85 7.33
C PRO A 10 -40.22 6.61 7.35
N GLU A 11 -39.09 5.90 7.29
CA GLU A 11 -37.74 6.48 7.17
C GLU A 11 -37.30 6.76 5.72
N LEU A 12 -38.10 6.38 4.71
CA LEU A 12 -37.77 6.59 3.30
C LEU A 12 -38.41 7.88 2.77
N ILE A 13 -37.57 8.80 2.31
CA ILE A 13 -38.00 10.01 1.60
C ILE A 13 -37.92 9.74 0.10
N ASP A 14 -39.04 9.82 -0.61
CA ASP A 14 -39.16 9.43 -2.03
C ASP A 14 -38.60 8.02 -2.33
N GLY A 15 -38.71 7.06 -1.40
CA GLY A 15 -38.15 5.72 -1.56
C GLY A 15 -36.63 5.62 -1.33
N VAL A 16 -35.99 6.70 -0.88
CA VAL A 16 -34.56 6.80 -0.57
C VAL A 16 -34.36 6.96 0.94
N ARG A 17 -33.52 6.09 1.53
CA ARG A 17 -33.13 6.23 2.94
C ARG A 17 -31.98 7.25 3.05
N VAL A 18 -32.32 8.47 3.46
CA VAL A 18 -31.36 9.58 3.54
C VAL A 18 -30.49 9.45 4.79
N LEU A 19 -29.18 9.56 4.62
CA LEU A 19 -28.21 9.59 5.73
C LEU A 19 -27.89 11.02 6.13
N TRP A 20 -27.91 11.26 7.44
CA TRP A 20 -27.60 12.54 8.04
C TRP A 20 -26.18 12.51 8.64
N ILE A 21 -25.38 13.52 8.35
CA ILE A 21 -24.05 13.75 8.96
C ILE A 21 -24.25 14.58 10.24
N SER A 22 -25.08 15.61 10.15
CA SER A 22 -25.53 16.45 11.25
C SER A 22 -26.96 16.93 10.94
N GLU A 23 -27.64 17.54 11.91
CA GLU A 23 -28.94 18.16 11.67
C GLU A 23 -28.86 19.13 10.48
N GLY A 24 -29.78 18.98 9.51
CA GLY A 24 -29.80 19.79 8.29
C GLY A 24 -28.78 19.41 7.20
N LYS A 25 -27.82 18.51 7.47
CA LYS A 25 -26.74 18.14 6.55
C LYS A 25 -26.74 16.65 6.20
N THR A 26 -27.00 16.35 4.92
CA THR A 26 -27.04 14.97 4.43
C THR A 26 -25.71 14.50 3.83
N ALA A 27 -25.44 13.21 4.01
CA ALA A 27 -24.41 12.44 3.33
C ALA A 27 -24.90 12.07 1.91
N ARG A 28 -24.81 13.04 0.98
CA ARG A 28 -25.37 12.94 -0.38
C ARG A 28 -24.82 11.74 -1.15
N ASP A 29 -23.50 11.60 -1.18
CA ASP A 29 -22.82 10.54 -1.93
C ASP A 29 -23.05 9.16 -1.35
N GLU A 30 -22.97 9.00 -0.02
CA GLU A 30 -23.24 7.71 0.61
C GLU A 30 -24.72 7.31 0.48
N THR A 31 -25.65 8.27 0.59
CA THR A 31 -27.08 8.04 0.38
C THR A 31 -27.34 7.54 -1.04
N ALA A 32 -26.80 8.26 -2.03
CA ALA A 32 -26.93 7.92 -3.44
C ALA A 32 -26.33 6.56 -3.77
N PHE A 33 -25.13 6.27 -3.24
CA PHE A 33 -24.44 5.00 -3.45
C PHE A 33 -25.19 3.81 -2.82
N ARG A 34 -25.70 3.95 -1.59
CA ARG A 34 -26.47 2.88 -0.94
C ARG A 34 -27.79 2.61 -1.66
N HIS A 35 -28.47 3.66 -2.13
CA HIS A 35 -29.68 3.50 -2.90
C HIS A 35 -29.41 2.79 -4.24
N ALA A 36 -28.35 3.18 -4.94
CA ALA A 36 -27.90 2.51 -6.16
C ALA A 36 -27.59 1.02 -5.94
N LEU A 37 -26.94 0.67 -4.82
CA LEU A 37 -26.74 -0.74 -4.42
C LEU A 37 -28.05 -1.48 -4.17
N LYS A 38 -29.00 -0.85 -3.45
CA LYS A 38 -30.33 -1.45 -3.18
C LYS A 38 -31.06 -1.75 -4.49
N VAL A 39 -31.10 -0.80 -5.41
CA VAL A 39 -31.72 -0.97 -6.74
C VAL A 39 -31.00 -2.05 -7.54
N ALA A 40 -29.67 -2.06 -7.56
CA ALA A 40 -28.90 -3.09 -8.26
C ALA A 40 -29.14 -4.50 -7.71
N HIS A 41 -29.27 -4.66 -6.40
CA HIS A 41 -29.68 -5.93 -5.78
C HIS A 41 -31.11 -6.33 -6.16
N ARG A 42 -32.04 -5.38 -6.19
CA ARG A 42 -33.43 -5.63 -6.63
C ARG A 42 -33.47 -6.11 -8.09
N LEU A 43 -32.74 -5.45 -8.99
CA LEU A 43 -32.62 -5.86 -10.39
C LEU A 43 -32.06 -7.29 -10.50
N ARG A 44 -31.04 -7.62 -9.69
CA ARG A 44 -30.49 -8.99 -9.64
C ARG A 44 -31.52 -10.01 -9.14
N THR A 45 -32.28 -9.70 -8.10
CA THR A 45 -33.31 -10.61 -7.57
C THR A 45 -34.50 -10.78 -8.52
N ALA A 46 -34.82 -9.74 -9.30
CA ALA A 46 -35.85 -9.78 -10.33
C ALA A 46 -35.41 -10.50 -11.61
N GLY A 47 -34.11 -10.82 -11.74
CA GLY A 47 -33.54 -11.42 -12.95
C GLY A 47 -33.39 -10.43 -14.12
N GLU A 48 -33.55 -9.13 -13.86
CA GLU A 48 -33.42 -8.09 -14.87
C GLU A 48 -31.95 -7.74 -15.17
N ARG A 49 -31.71 -7.21 -16.36
CA ARG A 49 -30.35 -6.81 -16.77
C ARG A 49 -29.91 -5.56 -16.01
N MET A 50 -28.90 -5.73 -15.17
CA MET A 50 -28.25 -4.63 -14.44
C MET A 50 -27.38 -3.78 -15.39
N THR A 51 -27.99 -2.79 -16.03
CA THR A 51 -27.30 -1.83 -16.92
C THR A 51 -26.64 -0.71 -16.13
N ASP A 52 -25.56 -0.15 -16.67
CA ASP A 52 -24.89 1.00 -16.06
C ASP A 52 -25.86 2.20 -15.97
N ALA A 53 -26.72 2.40 -16.98
CA ALA A 53 -27.73 3.46 -16.99
C ALA A 53 -28.71 3.37 -15.82
N ALA A 54 -29.32 2.20 -15.58
CA ALA A 54 -30.27 2.02 -14.47
C ALA A 54 -29.64 2.27 -13.09
N ILE A 55 -28.35 1.95 -12.92
CA ILE A 55 -27.61 2.24 -11.68
C ILE A 55 -27.34 3.74 -11.55
N ILE A 56 -26.96 4.40 -12.65
CA ILE A 56 -26.70 5.85 -12.68
C ILE A 56 -27.99 6.62 -12.37
N ASP A 57 -29.11 6.24 -12.99
CA ASP A 57 -30.42 6.88 -12.75
C ASP A 57 -30.84 6.77 -11.29
N ALA A 58 -30.67 5.59 -10.68
CA ALA A 58 -30.92 5.38 -9.25
C ALA A 58 -30.03 6.25 -8.36
N TYR A 59 -28.73 6.36 -8.70
CA TYR A 59 -27.79 7.20 -7.98
C TYR A 59 -28.17 8.68 -8.08
N GLU A 60 -28.49 9.18 -9.27
CA GLU A 60 -28.85 10.58 -9.50
C GLU A 60 -30.15 10.96 -8.78
N HIS A 61 -31.15 10.09 -8.82
CA HIS A 61 -32.40 10.27 -8.08
C HIS A 61 -32.13 10.46 -6.59
N ALA A 62 -31.40 9.52 -5.98
CA ALA A 62 -31.09 9.57 -4.56
C ALA A 62 -30.17 10.73 -4.16
N TYR A 63 -29.24 11.13 -5.02
CA TYR A 63 -28.38 12.31 -4.79
C TYR A 63 -29.23 13.59 -4.73
N LYS A 64 -30.14 13.77 -5.70
CA LYS A 64 -31.04 14.94 -5.75
C LYS A 64 -32.00 14.97 -4.56
N THR A 65 -32.56 13.82 -4.17
CA THR A 65 -33.41 13.72 -2.98
C THR A 65 -32.64 14.08 -1.71
N ALA A 66 -31.43 13.55 -1.53
CA ALA A 66 -30.59 13.88 -0.37
C ALA A 66 -30.20 15.36 -0.34
N HIS A 67 -29.89 15.94 -1.50
CA HIS A 67 -29.57 17.36 -1.63
C HIS A 67 -30.77 18.24 -1.28
N ARG A 68 -31.96 17.93 -1.81
CA ARG A 68 -33.21 18.66 -1.51
C ARG A 68 -33.53 18.68 -0.03
N VAL A 69 -33.27 17.57 0.67
CA VAL A 69 -33.64 17.38 2.08
C VAL A 69 -32.62 17.99 3.05
N GLY A 70 -31.33 18.00 2.71
CA GLY A 70 -30.29 18.55 3.58
C GLY A 70 -29.05 19.06 2.84
N ALA A 71 -29.29 20.04 1.96
CA ALA A 71 -28.24 20.75 1.23
C ALA A 71 -27.28 21.47 2.17
N ASP A 72 -27.77 22.01 3.30
CA ASP A 72 -26.97 22.81 4.24
C ASP A 72 -26.26 23.98 3.53
N GLY A 73 -26.98 24.67 2.63
CA GLY A 73 -26.45 25.77 1.81
C GLY A 73 -25.39 25.38 0.77
N ARG A 74 -25.06 24.09 0.61
CA ARG A 74 -24.10 23.62 -0.40
C ARG A 74 -24.70 23.73 -1.80
N VAL A 75 -23.85 23.98 -2.79
CA VAL A 75 -24.23 23.92 -4.22
C VAL A 75 -24.45 22.45 -4.63
N ASP A 76 -25.34 22.23 -5.58
CA ASP A 76 -25.51 20.93 -6.23
C ASP A 76 -24.26 20.62 -7.07
N GLU A 77 -23.44 19.69 -6.58
CA GLU A 77 -22.17 19.29 -7.20
C GLU A 77 -22.25 17.82 -7.57
N MET A 78 -23.06 17.53 -8.59
CA MET A 78 -23.20 16.19 -9.13
C MET A 78 -21.88 15.74 -9.76
N PRO A 79 -21.38 14.52 -9.46
CA PRO A 79 -20.17 14.01 -10.10
C PRO A 79 -20.27 13.99 -11.64
N PRO A 80 -19.15 14.17 -12.37
CA PRO A 80 -19.16 14.13 -13.82
C PRO A 80 -19.55 12.74 -14.33
N MET A 81 -20.09 12.67 -15.56
CA MET A 81 -20.65 11.42 -16.12
C MET A 81 -19.64 10.26 -16.14
N ARG A 82 -18.36 10.54 -16.39
CA ARG A 82 -17.27 9.55 -16.37
C ARG A 82 -17.15 8.85 -15.01
N ASP A 83 -17.32 9.59 -13.93
CA ASP A 83 -17.18 9.07 -12.57
C ASP A 83 -18.42 8.28 -12.18
N ARG A 84 -19.61 8.74 -12.60
CA ARG A 84 -20.88 7.99 -12.48
C ARG A 84 -20.82 6.64 -13.20
N GLN A 85 -20.26 6.58 -14.41
CA GLN A 85 -20.05 5.32 -15.12
C GLN A 85 -19.08 4.38 -14.37
N THR A 86 -18.01 4.93 -13.80
CA THR A 86 -17.06 4.14 -13.01
C THR A 86 -17.69 3.61 -11.72
N MET A 87 -18.48 4.44 -11.04
CA MET A 87 -19.27 4.08 -9.87
C MET A 87 -20.28 2.97 -10.20
N ALA A 88 -21.01 3.08 -11.31
CA ALA A 88 -21.98 2.06 -11.73
C ALA A 88 -21.32 0.70 -11.98
N ARG A 89 -20.14 0.68 -12.61
CA ARG A 89 -19.35 -0.55 -12.79
C ARG A 89 -18.90 -1.16 -11.47
N ARG A 90 -18.54 -0.33 -10.48
CA ARG A 90 -18.19 -0.80 -9.13
C ARG A 90 -19.40 -1.37 -8.40
N VAL A 91 -20.55 -0.68 -8.43
CA VAL A 91 -21.83 -1.16 -7.87
C VAL A 91 -22.19 -2.51 -8.48
N ARG A 92 -22.15 -2.64 -9.82
CA ARG A 92 -22.37 -3.92 -10.48
C ARG A 92 -21.34 -4.97 -10.05
N GLY A 93 -20.08 -4.59 -9.91
CA GLY A 93 -19.03 -5.46 -9.37
C GLY A 93 -19.37 -5.98 -7.98
N TYR A 94 -19.75 -5.11 -7.05
CA TYR A 94 -20.16 -5.50 -5.70
C TYR A 94 -21.36 -6.42 -5.69
N VAL A 95 -22.38 -6.14 -6.51
CA VAL A 95 -23.60 -6.94 -6.56
C VAL A 95 -23.37 -8.29 -7.24
N THR A 96 -22.54 -8.37 -8.29
CA THR A 96 -22.27 -9.62 -9.03
C THR A 96 -21.18 -10.48 -8.37
N GLN A 97 -20.15 -9.86 -7.82
CA GLN A 97 -19.05 -10.50 -7.10
C GLN A 97 -19.31 -10.59 -5.60
N ALA A 98 -20.53 -10.27 -5.13
CA ALA A 98 -20.92 -10.48 -3.74
C ALA A 98 -20.59 -11.92 -3.36
N LYS A 99 -19.42 -12.10 -2.72
CA LYS A 99 -19.10 -13.27 -1.92
C LYS A 99 -20.29 -13.44 -1.00
N THR A 100 -20.93 -14.59 -1.05
CA THR A 100 -21.75 -15.08 0.05
C THR A 100 -20.81 -15.29 1.23
N ASP A 101 -20.41 -14.22 1.91
CA ASP A 101 -19.69 -14.26 3.17
C ASP A 101 -20.01 -12.98 3.92
N ALA A 102 -20.93 -13.11 4.87
CA ALA A 102 -21.06 -12.18 5.98
C ALA A 102 -19.67 -11.90 6.55
N TYR A 103 -19.30 -10.61 6.68
CA TYR A 103 -18.24 -10.08 7.55
C TYR A 103 -17.25 -11.13 8.12
N GLY A 104 -16.50 -11.75 7.22
CA GLY A 104 -15.42 -12.67 7.54
C GLY A 104 -14.15 -11.98 7.09
N CYS A 105 -13.41 -11.43 8.04
CA CYS A 105 -12.00 -11.11 7.87
C CYS A 105 -11.37 -12.28 7.08
N SER A 106 -10.81 -12.01 5.91
CA SER A 106 -10.18 -13.03 5.07
C SER A 106 -9.17 -13.75 5.96
N ALA A 107 -9.51 -14.97 6.38
CA ALA A 107 -8.72 -15.70 7.34
C ALA A 107 -7.27 -15.73 6.84
N LEU A 108 -6.38 -15.28 7.71
CA LEU A 108 -4.94 -15.39 7.58
C LEU A 108 -4.60 -16.81 7.09
N GLY A 109 -4.00 -16.93 5.91
CA GLY A 109 -3.44 -18.23 5.54
C GLY A 109 -2.91 -18.38 4.13
N HIS A 110 -3.70 -18.11 3.09
CA HIS A 110 -3.19 -18.43 1.75
C HIS A 110 -3.87 -17.66 0.62
N ALA A 111 -3.06 -16.92 -0.15
CA ALA A 111 -3.48 -16.37 -1.43
C ALA A 111 -3.94 -17.50 -2.36
N THR A 112 -5.10 -17.38 -2.99
CA THR A 112 -5.62 -18.38 -3.94
C THR A 112 -4.70 -18.54 -5.15
N SER A 113 -4.78 -19.65 -5.89
CA SER A 113 -3.93 -19.88 -7.08
C SER A 113 -4.11 -18.78 -8.15
N SER A 114 -5.33 -18.25 -8.27
CA SER A 114 -5.69 -17.08 -9.06
C SER A 114 -4.95 -15.83 -8.57
N GLU A 115 -4.98 -15.54 -7.27
CA GLU A 115 -4.29 -14.39 -6.66
C GLU A 115 -2.77 -14.48 -6.81
N ARG A 116 -2.19 -15.67 -6.64
CA ARG A 116 -0.75 -15.90 -6.87
C ARG A 116 -0.36 -15.65 -8.32
N LYS A 117 -1.19 -16.09 -9.28
CA LYS A 117 -0.98 -15.87 -10.72
C LYS A 117 -1.18 -14.39 -11.10
N ALA A 118 -2.17 -13.72 -10.52
CA ALA A 118 -2.39 -12.29 -10.69
C ALA A 118 -1.24 -11.46 -10.13
N LEU A 119 -0.73 -11.79 -8.94
CA LEU A 119 0.42 -11.12 -8.33
C LEU A 119 1.71 -11.34 -9.13
N SER A 120 1.95 -12.59 -9.57
CA SER A 120 3.09 -12.94 -10.42
C SER A 120 3.05 -12.19 -11.76
N THR A 121 1.88 -12.11 -12.39
CA THR A 121 1.72 -11.37 -13.66
C THR A 121 1.79 -9.85 -13.48
N MET A 122 1.30 -9.31 -12.36
CA MET A 122 1.40 -7.88 -12.05
C MET A 122 2.86 -7.45 -11.82
N GLY A 123 3.64 -8.22 -11.06
CA GLY A 123 5.08 -7.98 -10.87
C GLY A 123 5.87 -8.11 -12.17
N ARG A 124 5.55 -9.13 -13.00
CA ARG A 124 6.20 -9.33 -14.30
C ARG A 124 5.93 -8.19 -15.29
N ARG A 125 4.66 -7.75 -15.41
CA ARG A 125 4.29 -6.61 -16.27
C ARG A 125 4.92 -5.31 -15.80
N GLY A 126 4.96 -5.06 -14.48
CA GLY A 126 5.63 -3.90 -13.91
C GLY A 126 7.13 -3.89 -14.23
N GLY A 127 7.82 -5.02 -14.06
CA GLY A 127 9.24 -5.17 -14.39
C GLY A 127 9.53 -4.99 -15.88
N GLN A 128 8.70 -5.55 -16.76
CA GLN A 128 8.82 -5.36 -18.21
C GLN A 128 8.59 -3.90 -18.62
N GLN A 129 7.60 -3.22 -18.04
CA GLN A 129 7.36 -1.81 -18.32
C GLN A 129 8.48 -0.92 -17.78
N ALA A 130 9.05 -1.23 -16.61
CA ALA A 130 10.21 -0.54 -16.08
C ALA A 130 11.44 -0.74 -16.98
N ALA A 131 11.72 -1.96 -17.43
CA ALA A 131 12.81 -2.27 -18.35
C ALA A 131 12.64 -1.54 -19.70
N LYS A 132 11.43 -1.57 -20.27
CA LYS A 132 11.11 -0.85 -21.50
C LYS A 132 11.32 0.67 -21.37
N ARG A 133 11.02 1.25 -20.20
CA ARG A 133 11.30 2.68 -19.94
C ARG A 133 12.80 3.00 -19.96
N TRP A 134 13.63 2.14 -19.39
CA TRP A 134 15.10 2.29 -19.46
C TRP A 134 15.65 2.16 -20.87
N GLU A 135 15.04 1.34 -21.73
CA GLU A 135 15.44 1.13 -23.11
C GLU A 135 14.97 2.26 -24.05
N THR A 136 13.73 2.73 -23.86
CA THR A 136 13.11 3.72 -24.76
C THR A 136 13.52 5.14 -24.45
N ASP A 137 13.66 5.50 -23.17
CA ASP A 137 14.09 6.84 -22.76
C ASP A 137 14.97 6.79 -21.49
N PRO A 138 16.26 6.46 -21.65
CA PRO A 138 17.21 6.39 -20.53
C PRO A 138 17.50 7.75 -19.88
N ASN A 139 17.20 8.86 -20.56
CA ASN A 139 17.50 10.21 -20.11
C ASN A 139 16.26 11.00 -19.67
N GLY A 140 15.06 10.45 -19.82
CA GLY A 140 13.83 11.05 -19.35
C GLY A 140 13.78 11.26 -17.84
N ASP A 141 12.89 12.15 -17.41
CA ASP A 141 12.76 12.59 -16.01
C ASP A 141 12.57 11.42 -15.03
N TYR A 142 11.80 10.40 -15.43
CA TYR A 142 11.62 9.20 -14.62
C TYR A 142 12.94 8.42 -14.42
N ALA A 143 13.69 8.16 -15.49
CA ALA A 143 14.95 7.42 -15.42
C ALA A 143 16.01 8.20 -14.61
N GLN A 144 16.08 9.52 -14.80
CA GLN A 144 17.01 10.37 -14.07
C GLN A 144 16.68 10.50 -12.58
N THR A 145 15.39 10.61 -12.23
CA THR A 145 14.97 10.64 -10.82
C THR A 145 15.26 9.31 -10.11
N GLU A 146 15.02 8.17 -10.77
CA GLU A 146 15.39 6.86 -10.22
C GLU A 146 16.91 6.67 -10.09
N ARG A 147 17.71 7.15 -11.07
CA ARG A 147 19.19 7.18 -10.95
C ARG A 147 19.65 8.00 -9.76
N LYS A 148 19.08 9.19 -9.56
CA LYS A 148 19.39 10.06 -8.42
C LYS A 148 19.09 9.38 -7.09
N LYS A 149 17.93 8.70 -6.97
CA LYS A 149 17.59 7.92 -5.76
C LYS A 149 18.59 6.80 -5.50
N LEU A 150 18.96 6.04 -6.53
CA LEU A 150 19.95 4.97 -6.43
C LEU A 150 21.35 5.50 -6.06
N GLU A 151 21.74 6.63 -6.62
CA GLU A 151 23.01 7.30 -6.30
C GLU A 151 23.01 7.78 -4.85
N GLN A 152 21.93 8.40 -4.37
CA GLN A 152 21.78 8.80 -2.97
C GLN A 152 21.83 7.61 -2.02
N ALA A 153 21.13 6.52 -2.34
CA ALA A 153 21.17 5.29 -1.55
C ALA A 153 22.58 4.68 -1.52
N SER A 154 23.32 4.75 -2.63
CA SER A 154 24.70 4.26 -2.73
C SER A 154 25.67 5.14 -1.94
N LYS A 155 25.51 6.47 -1.98
CA LYS A 155 26.24 7.43 -1.13
C LYS A 155 25.98 7.16 0.35
N LYS A 156 24.72 6.95 0.75
CA LYS A 156 24.34 6.62 2.13
C LYS A 156 24.99 5.30 2.59
N ARG A 157 24.90 4.24 1.78
CA ARG A 157 25.55 2.95 2.07
C ARG A 157 27.08 3.08 2.18
N SER A 158 27.71 3.85 1.29
CA SER A 158 29.15 4.11 1.35
C SER A 158 29.56 4.83 2.63
N ARG A 159 28.81 5.87 3.04
CA ARG A 159 29.05 6.59 4.31
C ARG A 159 28.87 5.67 5.52
N ALA A 160 27.79 4.90 5.56
CA ALA A 160 27.54 3.94 6.64
C ALA A 160 28.66 2.87 6.73
N ALA A 161 29.09 2.34 5.59
CA ALA A 161 30.19 1.38 5.54
C ALA A 161 31.53 1.97 6.01
N LYS A 162 31.81 3.24 5.68
CA LYS A 162 32.99 3.96 6.21
C LYS A 162 32.89 4.12 7.72
N GLY A 163 31.75 4.57 8.24
CA GLY A 163 31.50 4.71 9.67
C GLY A 163 31.74 3.40 10.42
N ALA A 164 31.09 2.31 9.97
CA ALA A 164 31.24 1.00 10.59
C ALA A 164 32.71 0.51 10.60
N ARG A 165 33.47 0.75 9.53
CA ARG A 165 34.90 0.39 9.48
C ARG A 165 35.71 1.18 10.50
N LEU A 166 35.46 2.49 10.62
CA LEU A 166 36.14 3.34 11.59
C LEU A 166 35.80 2.96 13.03
N THR A 167 34.53 2.62 13.31
CA THR A 167 34.12 2.13 14.64
C THR A 167 34.84 0.84 15.01
N ILE A 168 34.89 -0.13 14.08
CA ILE A 168 35.61 -1.39 14.31
C ILE A 168 37.09 -1.11 14.55
N ALA A 169 37.76 -0.35 13.67
CA ALA A 169 39.18 -0.06 13.82
C ALA A 169 39.51 0.72 15.11
N GLY A 170 38.66 1.70 15.46
CA GLY A 170 38.79 2.48 16.68
C GLY A 170 38.73 1.61 17.94
N TRP A 171 37.85 0.60 17.97
CA TRP A 171 37.80 -0.36 19.07
C TRP A 171 39.10 -1.16 19.23
N PHE A 172 39.73 -1.58 18.13
CA PHE A 172 41.03 -2.27 18.21
C PHE A 172 42.13 -1.36 18.75
N ILE A 173 42.21 -0.12 18.26
CA ILE A 173 43.22 0.87 18.69
C ILE A 173 43.01 1.24 20.16
N GLN A 174 41.75 1.42 20.57
CA GLN A 174 41.43 1.76 21.95
C GLN A 174 41.77 0.61 22.90
N ALA A 175 41.44 -0.62 22.54
CA ALA A 175 41.80 -1.78 23.35
C ALA A 175 43.33 -1.97 23.47
N GLU A 176 44.10 -1.70 22.40
CA GLU A 176 45.58 -1.67 22.49
C GLU A 176 46.05 -0.57 23.45
N SER A 177 45.46 0.63 23.37
CA SER A 177 45.86 1.75 24.24
C SER A 177 45.58 1.50 25.73
N GLU A 178 44.50 0.78 26.05
CA GLU A 178 44.08 0.51 27.42
C GLU A 178 44.82 -0.70 28.03
N THR A 179 45.07 -1.74 27.23
CA THR A 179 45.60 -3.03 27.73
C THR A 179 47.05 -3.30 27.34
N GLY A 180 47.61 -2.52 26.41
CA GLY A 180 48.92 -2.76 25.81
C GLY A 180 48.94 -3.93 24.81
N GLU A 181 47.80 -4.60 24.58
CA GLU A 181 47.69 -5.73 23.66
C GLU A 181 46.57 -5.55 22.63
N TRP A 182 46.84 -5.99 21.40
CA TRP A 182 45.82 -6.04 20.36
C TRP A 182 44.76 -7.12 20.64
N PRO A 183 43.45 -6.80 20.49
CA PRO A 183 42.39 -7.80 20.46
C PRO A 183 42.58 -8.80 19.32
N THR A 184 41.99 -9.99 19.48
CA THR A 184 41.97 -10.97 18.39
C THR A 184 40.88 -10.61 17.37
N ILE A 185 41.07 -11.03 16.12
CA ILE A 185 40.04 -10.86 15.08
C ILE A 185 38.73 -11.55 15.50
N GLN A 186 38.82 -12.69 16.19
CA GLN A 186 37.64 -13.42 16.68
C GLN A 186 36.85 -12.60 17.71
N SER A 187 37.55 -11.90 18.61
CA SER A 187 36.91 -10.99 19.57
C SER A 187 36.16 -9.87 18.85
N GLY A 188 36.78 -9.24 17.86
CA GLY A 188 36.11 -8.20 17.06
C GLY A 188 34.93 -8.74 16.22
N MET A 189 35.01 -9.98 15.73
CA MET A 189 33.87 -10.62 15.06
C MET A 189 32.69 -10.83 16.01
N ASN A 190 32.96 -11.27 17.23
CA ASN A 190 31.93 -11.51 18.24
C ASN A 190 31.31 -10.20 18.74
N GLU A 191 32.14 -9.17 18.98
CA GLU A 191 31.69 -7.85 19.46
C GLU A 191 30.74 -7.16 18.47
N PHE A 192 31.10 -7.16 17.19
CA PHE A 192 30.34 -6.44 16.16
C PHE A 192 29.38 -7.36 15.37
N GLY A 193 29.38 -8.67 15.62
CA GLY A 193 28.56 -9.64 14.89
C GLY A 193 28.88 -9.71 13.39
N VAL A 194 30.14 -9.46 13.00
CA VAL A 194 30.56 -9.36 11.59
C VAL A 194 31.50 -10.47 11.16
N SER A 195 31.59 -10.67 9.84
CA SER A 195 32.54 -11.62 9.26
C SER A 195 34.01 -11.21 9.47
N ARG A 196 34.91 -12.19 9.47
CA ARG A 196 36.37 -11.99 9.49
C ARG A 196 36.85 -11.01 8.42
N GLN A 197 36.28 -11.10 7.21
CA GLN A 197 36.65 -10.22 6.10
C GLN A 197 36.26 -8.76 6.37
N THR A 198 35.12 -8.53 7.03
CA THR A 198 34.68 -7.18 7.40
C THR A 198 35.65 -6.54 8.39
N VAL A 199 36.09 -7.28 9.40
CA VAL A 199 37.11 -6.83 10.37
C VAL A 199 38.43 -6.53 9.65
N ASN A 200 38.91 -7.44 8.81
CA ASN A 200 40.16 -7.22 8.05
C ASN A 200 40.09 -5.99 7.14
N ARG A 201 38.95 -5.74 6.50
CA ARG A 201 38.74 -4.53 5.67
C ARG A 201 38.74 -3.26 6.52
N ALA A 202 38.22 -3.31 7.74
CA ALA A 202 38.23 -2.19 8.67
C ALA A 202 39.66 -1.86 9.12
N LEU A 203 40.41 -2.88 9.57
CA LEU A 203 41.80 -2.73 10.00
C LEU A 203 42.69 -2.21 8.87
N LYS A 204 42.55 -2.77 7.65
CA LYS A 204 43.28 -2.28 6.47
C LYS A 204 42.93 -0.83 6.12
N ALA A 205 41.70 -0.39 6.35
CA ALA A 205 41.28 0.98 6.07
C ALA A 205 41.87 2.00 7.06
N ALA A 206 42.21 1.56 8.27
CA ALA A 206 42.84 2.37 9.32
C ALA A 206 44.36 2.13 9.44
N ASP A 207 44.95 1.40 8.48
CA ASP A 207 46.37 1.02 8.46
C ASP A 207 46.86 0.30 9.74
N VAL A 208 45.95 -0.45 10.39
CA VAL A 208 46.27 -1.22 11.59
C VAL A 208 46.78 -2.61 11.21
N SER A 209 48.02 -2.93 11.60
CA SER A 209 48.62 -4.25 11.41
C SER A 209 48.68 -5.02 12.73
N LEU A 210 47.86 -6.05 12.86
CA LEU A 210 47.88 -6.95 14.02
C LEU A 210 49.14 -7.83 14.03
N PRO A 211 49.71 -8.14 15.20
CA PRO A 211 50.83 -9.06 15.33
C PRO A 211 50.44 -10.45 14.81
N ARG A 212 51.31 -11.05 13.99
CA ARG A 212 51.09 -12.37 13.39
C ARG A 212 51.54 -13.45 14.37
N GLY A 213 50.67 -14.45 14.60
CA GLY A 213 50.98 -15.60 15.45
C GLY A 213 49.78 -16.03 16.28
N ARG A 214 49.82 -17.27 16.79
CA ARG A 214 48.81 -17.77 17.73
C ARG A 214 49.15 -17.19 19.11
N LYS A 215 48.22 -16.46 19.74
CA LYS A 215 48.39 -16.08 21.15
C LYS A 215 48.59 -17.35 21.98
N ARG A 216 49.64 -17.37 22.81
CA ARG A 216 49.84 -18.44 23.81
C ARG A 216 48.67 -18.37 24.77
N GLN A 217 47.90 -19.45 24.88
CA GLN A 217 46.88 -19.58 25.91
C GLN A 217 47.63 -19.58 27.26
N LEU A 218 47.45 -18.55 28.07
CA LEU A 218 47.82 -18.60 29.47
C LEU A 218 46.91 -19.66 30.11
N LYS A 219 47.53 -20.73 30.59
CA LYS A 219 46.85 -21.77 31.38
C LYS A 219 46.55 -21.25 32.77
#